data_AF-A0A3R6G6N7-F1
#
_entry.id   AF-A0A3R6G6N7-F1
#
_cell.length_a   1.000
_cell.length_b   1.000
_cell.length_c   1.000
_cell.angle_alpha   90.00
_cell.angle_beta   90.00
_cell.angle_gamma   90.00
#
_symmetry.space_group_name_H-M   'P 1'
#
loop_
_entity.id
_entity.type
_entity.pdbx_description
1 polymer ?
#
loop_
_entity_poly.entity_id
_entity_poly.type
_entity_poly.pdbx_seq_one_letter_code
_entity_poly.pdbx_strand_id
1 'polypeptide(L)'
;MKKIFQYIMLAVVTIVMASCTSDIEETTGKSNVQLVVGEFPAFGDSQTRAIGTPDPGKTSWAEGDELLLEMTSKTFGTKYAAFTYNGSSWELTSGELSYKIDEVPTFPHVYYAPNYKWEAGKLVLKEGKVAGTDEYIEGKAEITGNGQGINVSFANATRNYSRLRIATLPNEQITVDTEYFTPAGSSNTETLINYTLTSDEKGNAYLYGNFINNSVVTVKYREAALTTHTFSQATENAKSYALDATVISANSAEEIKLAIEQKVADGKTTIRLNLAPNAGTNEFNAIREAFEMVQDGTIDLTLIGCKEIPANGLNNQAGGLEALKSITLPDVTKIGKYALYFCVHLEEICAPNVSAIDEGAFAECRELRKVTLGELTDVKGDYEHGGGIFGYDSYSIENIDLELSEKQRIMTMERIDDRYCWTPTDKLYMGSPDYTNKSFLGMTFNSITCGGKF
;
A
#
# COMPACT_ATOMS: atom_id res chain seq x y z
N MET A 1 -41.11 -32.05 35.33
CA MET A 1 -40.01 -32.47 34.44
C MET A 1 -39.38 -31.22 33.85
N LYS A 2 -38.11 -30.95 34.15
CA LYS A 2 -37.38 -29.78 33.63
C LYS A 2 -36.76 -30.20 32.29
N LYS A 3 -37.17 -29.55 31.19
CA LYS A 3 -36.66 -29.85 29.86
C LYS A 3 -35.23 -29.31 29.74
N ILE A 4 -34.30 -30.18 29.38
CA ILE A 4 -32.90 -29.87 29.02
C ILE A 4 -32.89 -29.68 27.51
N PHE A 5 -32.30 -28.59 27.00
CA PHE A 5 -32.06 -28.42 25.57
C PHE A 5 -30.56 -28.52 25.29
N GLN A 6 -30.21 -29.40 24.36
CA GLN A 6 -28.86 -29.62 23.84
C GLN A 6 -28.90 -29.22 22.35
N TYR A 7 -28.10 -28.22 21.95
CA TYR A 7 -28.15 -27.66 20.60
C TYR A 7 -27.13 -28.37 19.69
N ILE A 8 -27.64 -29.13 18.72
CA ILE A 8 -26.88 -29.65 17.56
C ILE A 8 -27.78 -29.40 16.36
N MET A 9 -27.33 -28.65 15.34
CA MET A 9 -28.09 -28.49 14.09
C MET A 9 -27.60 -29.46 13.04
N LEU A 10 -28.55 -30.28 12.57
CA LEU A 10 -28.46 -31.15 11.41
C LEU A 10 -28.92 -30.35 10.18
N ALA A 11 -28.08 -30.28 9.15
CA ALA A 11 -28.42 -29.64 7.89
C ALA A 11 -29.37 -30.52 7.06
N VAL A 12 -30.54 -30.02 6.68
CA VAL A 12 -31.31 -30.58 5.54
C VAL A 12 -31.93 -29.45 4.72
N VAL A 13 -31.62 -29.47 3.43
CA VAL A 13 -32.11 -28.59 2.37
C VAL A 13 -33.39 -29.16 1.75
N THR A 14 -34.32 -28.25 1.42
CA THR A 14 -35.48 -28.35 0.49
C THR A 14 -36.77 -29.13 0.83
N ILE A 15 -37.86 -28.34 0.94
CA ILE A 15 -39.28 -28.49 0.51
C ILE A 15 -40.14 -29.66 1.07
N VAL A 16 -41.37 -29.27 1.42
CA VAL A 16 -42.61 -30.04 1.69
C VAL A 16 -42.92 -30.30 3.17
N MET A 17 -44.04 -29.70 3.63
CA MET A 17 -44.71 -30.10 4.87
C MET A 17 -45.08 -31.59 4.82
N ALA A 18 -44.59 -32.38 5.76
CA ALA A 18 -45.20 -33.64 6.14
C ALA A 18 -45.02 -33.89 7.63
N SER A 19 -46.13 -33.88 8.36
CA SER A 19 -46.23 -34.37 9.73
C SER A 19 -46.05 -35.89 9.75
N CYS A 20 -45.13 -36.40 10.59
CA CYS A 20 -45.22 -37.76 11.11
C CYS A 20 -45.00 -37.75 12.62
N THR A 21 -46.06 -38.16 13.31
CA THR A 21 -46.15 -38.44 14.74
C THR A 21 -45.41 -39.75 15.07
N SER A 22 -44.57 -39.73 16.09
CA SER A 22 -44.29 -40.91 16.92
C SER A 22 -44.16 -40.45 18.37
N ASP A 23 -45.07 -40.92 19.21
CA ASP A 23 -45.12 -40.65 20.65
C ASP A 23 -43.81 -41.03 21.36
N ILE A 24 -43.00 -40.02 21.66
CA ILE A 24 -42.03 -39.97 22.75
C ILE A 24 -42.13 -38.54 23.31
N GLU A 25 -42.20 -38.42 24.64
CA GLU A 25 -42.44 -37.21 25.44
C GLU A 25 -42.00 -35.87 24.80
N GLU A 26 -42.94 -34.92 24.77
CA GLU A 26 -42.80 -33.55 24.26
C GLU A 26 -41.41 -32.90 24.47
N THR A 27 -40.57 -32.89 23.44
CA THR A 27 -39.51 -31.90 23.27
C THR A 27 -39.64 -31.22 21.91
N THR A 28 -40.76 -30.54 21.67
CA THR A 28 -40.87 -29.57 20.57
C THR A 28 -40.11 -28.29 20.96
N GLY A 29 -38.79 -28.32 20.84
CA GLY A 29 -37.95 -27.13 20.91
C GLY A 29 -38.08 -26.32 19.63
N LYS A 30 -38.38 -25.02 19.72
CA LYS A 30 -38.19 -24.11 18.59
C LYS A 30 -36.70 -23.79 18.48
N SER A 31 -36.09 -24.24 17.39
CA SER A 31 -34.64 -24.27 17.13
C SER A 31 -34.02 -22.93 16.66
N ASN A 32 -34.70 -21.80 16.78
CA ASN A 32 -34.32 -20.58 16.06
C ASN A 32 -34.16 -19.41 17.05
N VAL A 33 -32.99 -19.24 17.66
CA VAL A 33 -32.65 -17.94 18.26
C VAL A 33 -32.42 -16.99 17.10
N GLN A 34 -33.33 -16.05 16.91
CA GLN A 34 -33.23 -15.09 15.82
C GLN A 34 -32.21 -14.01 16.21
N LEU A 35 -31.09 -13.93 15.49
CA LEU A 35 -30.17 -12.80 15.61
C LEU A 35 -30.74 -11.65 14.76
N VAL A 36 -31.10 -10.55 15.43
CA VAL A 36 -31.56 -9.32 14.79
C VAL A 36 -30.43 -8.30 14.93
N VAL A 37 -29.79 -7.97 13.82
CA VAL A 37 -28.67 -7.02 13.81
C VAL A 37 -29.18 -5.71 13.24
N GLY A 38 -28.91 -4.62 13.96
CA GLY A 38 -29.19 -3.26 13.50
C GLY A 38 -28.34 -2.86 12.28
N GLU A 39 -28.51 -1.62 11.84
CA GLU A 39 -27.76 -1.10 10.70
C GLU A 39 -26.24 -1.07 10.97
N PHE A 40 -25.47 -1.16 9.88
CA PHE A 40 -24.02 -1.04 9.96
C PHE A 40 -23.64 0.38 10.43
N PRO A 41 -22.72 0.54 11.39
CA PRO A 41 -22.34 1.86 11.88
C PRO A 41 -21.52 2.59 10.82
N ALA A 42 -22.12 3.55 10.10
CA ALA A 42 -21.38 4.41 9.19
C ALA A 42 -20.24 5.15 9.93
N PHE A 43 -19.14 5.47 9.24
CA PHE A 43 -18.26 6.53 9.73
C PHE A 43 -19.09 7.83 9.83
N GLY A 44 -19.08 8.50 10.99
CA GLY A 44 -19.81 9.77 11.16
C GLY A 44 -19.38 10.82 10.13
N ASP A 45 -20.16 11.90 9.96
CA ASP A 45 -19.96 12.94 8.94
C ASP A 45 -18.48 13.21 8.67
N SER A 46 -18.07 12.88 7.44
CA SER A 46 -16.68 12.91 6.98
C SER A 46 -16.13 14.35 7.00
N GLN A 47 -15.58 14.77 8.13
CA GLN A 47 -14.81 16.01 8.26
C GLN A 47 -13.42 15.80 7.65
N THR A 48 -13.33 15.71 6.32
CA THR A 48 -12.03 15.60 5.64
C THR A 48 -11.23 16.88 5.86
N ARG A 49 -10.01 16.76 6.38
CA ARG A 49 -8.94 17.71 6.05
C ARG A 49 -8.14 17.08 4.88
N ALA A 50 -8.57 17.44 3.66
CA ALA A 50 -8.01 17.22 2.30
C ALA A 50 -7.45 15.81 1.94
N ILE A 51 -7.84 15.12 0.85
CA ILE A 51 -8.54 15.51 -0.40
C ILE A 51 -9.85 14.71 -0.61
N GLY A 52 -10.95 15.45 -0.82
CA GLY A 52 -11.70 15.45 -2.09
C GLY A 52 -13.05 14.73 -2.18
N THR A 53 -13.27 13.64 -1.45
CA THR A 53 -14.55 12.92 -1.46
C THR A 53 -14.81 12.31 -0.09
N PRO A 54 -16.03 12.47 0.48
CA PRO A 54 -16.47 11.64 1.59
C PRO A 54 -16.30 10.17 1.20
N ASP A 55 -15.46 9.45 1.93
CA ASP A 55 -15.44 7.99 1.87
C ASP A 55 -16.20 7.49 3.09
N PRO A 56 -17.48 7.12 2.96
CA PRO A 56 -18.25 6.63 4.10
C PRO A 56 -17.75 5.26 4.59
N GLY A 57 -16.80 4.64 3.87
CA GLY A 57 -16.37 3.28 4.09
C GLY A 57 -17.48 2.29 3.78
N LYS A 58 -17.46 1.17 4.50
CA LYS A 58 -18.56 0.22 4.51
C LYS A 58 -19.78 0.87 5.19
N THR A 59 -20.92 0.86 4.50
CA THR A 59 -22.18 1.46 4.97
C THR A 59 -23.29 0.43 5.19
N SER A 60 -23.07 -0.82 4.83
CA SER A 60 -24.05 -1.90 4.95
C SER A 60 -23.35 -3.25 5.15
N TRP A 61 -24.09 -4.18 5.73
CA TRP A 61 -23.67 -5.58 5.85
C TRP A 61 -23.60 -6.23 4.46
N ALA A 62 -22.57 -7.05 4.24
CA ALA A 62 -22.33 -7.79 3.01
C ALA A 62 -22.22 -9.28 3.32
N GLU A 63 -22.60 -10.11 2.34
CA GLU A 63 -22.46 -11.57 2.47
C GLU A 63 -21.02 -11.95 2.85
N GLY A 64 -20.88 -12.82 3.85
CA GLY A 64 -19.60 -13.22 4.42
C GLY A 64 -19.14 -12.39 5.62
N ASP A 65 -19.78 -11.27 5.95
CA ASP A 65 -19.48 -10.53 7.19
C ASP A 65 -19.71 -11.41 8.42
N GLU A 66 -18.85 -11.26 9.42
CA GLU A 66 -18.87 -12.07 10.64
C GLU A 66 -19.01 -11.20 11.89
N LEU A 67 -19.88 -11.63 12.81
CA LEU A 67 -20.02 -11.08 14.16
C LEU A 67 -19.55 -12.09 15.20
N LEU A 68 -18.83 -11.60 16.20
CA LEU A 68 -18.24 -12.39 17.27
C LEU A 68 -18.91 -11.99 18.58
N LEU A 69 -19.66 -12.91 19.19
CA LEU A 69 -20.42 -12.65 20.41
C LEU A 69 -19.77 -13.39 21.58
N GLU A 70 -19.66 -12.69 22.71
CA GLU A 70 -19.44 -13.26 24.03
C GLU A 70 -20.75 -13.16 24.82
N MET A 71 -21.20 -14.27 25.39
CA MET A 71 -22.38 -14.33 26.23
C MET A 71 -22.04 -14.99 27.55
N THR A 72 -22.45 -14.40 28.67
CA THR A 72 -22.30 -14.98 30.00
C THR A 72 -23.66 -15.29 30.60
N SER A 73 -23.89 -16.55 30.96
CA SER A 73 -25.05 -16.99 31.72
C SER A 73 -24.65 -17.49 33.10
N LYS A 74 -25.59 -17.47 34.05
CA LYS A 74 -25.34 -17.94 35.42
C LYS A 74 -25.14 -19.46 35.45
N THR A 75 -25.87 -20.21 34.62
CA THR A 75 -25.78 -21.67 34.60
C THR A 75 -24.60 -22.19 33.79
N PHE A 76 -24.38 -21.69 32.57
CA PHE A 76 -23.42 -22.28 31.62
C PHE A 76 -22.11 -21.49 31.52
N GLY A 77 -21.98 -20.40 32.30
CA GLY A 77 -20.82 -19.53 32.27
C GLY A 77 -20.71 -18.75 30.96
N THR A 78 -19.48 -18.37 30.63
CA THR A 78 -19.17 -17.62 29.42
C THR A 78 -19.03 -18.54 28.22
N LYS A 79 -19.67 -18.14 27.12
CA LYS A 79 -19.72 -18.83 25.84
C LYS A 79 -19.44 -17.85 24.71
N TYR A 80 -18.95 -18.39 23.60
CA TYR A 80 -18.50 -17.62 22.45
C TYR A 80 -19.15 -18.19 21.19
N ALA A 81 -19.53 -17.30 20.28
CA ALA A 81 -20.15 -17.68 19.01
C ALA A 81 -19.72 -16.74 17.89
N ALA A 82 -19.65 -17.27 16.68
CA ALA A 82 -19.52 -16.49 15.46
C ALA A 82 -20.79 -16.64 14.62
N PHE A 83 -21.27 -15.52 14.07
CA PHE A 83 -22.39 -15.48 13.16
C PHE A 83 -21.95 -14.88 11.83
N THR A 84 -22.35 -15.49 10.72
CA THR A 84 -22.02 -15.00 9.38
C THR A 84 -23.28 -14.53 8.66
N TYR A 85 -23.20 -13.40 7.97
CA TYR A 85 -24.29 -12.89 7.16
C TYR A 85 -24.32 -13.59 5.80
N ASN A 86 -25.45 -14.20 5.45
CA ASN A 86 -25.63 -14.91 4.17
C ASN A 86 -26.29 -14.03 3.07
N GLY A 87 -26.38 -12.71 3.29
CA GLY A 87 -27.09 -11.78 2.41
C GLY A 87 -28.57 -11.57 2.75
N SER A 88 -29.15 -12.36 3.65
CA SER A 88 -30.55 -12.22 4.12
C SER A 88 -30.68 -12.29 5.65
N SER A 89 -29.92 -13.18 6.28
CA SER A 89 -29.94 -13.41 7.73
C SER A 89 -28.55 -13.69 8.27
N TRP A 90 -28.40 -13.54 9.58
CA TRP A 90 -27.20 -13.95 10.31
C TRP A 90 -27.36 -15.38 10.81
N GLU A 91 -26.42 -16.24 10.42
CA GLU A 91 -26.42 -17.66 10.77
C GLU A 91 -25.25 -18.00 11.70
N LEU A 92 -25.50 -18.83 12.71
CA LEU A 92 -24.45 -19.31 13.60
C LEU A 92 -23.51 -20.23 12.81
N THR A 93 -22.23 -19.86 12.71
CA THR A 93 -21.22 -20.61 11.95
C THR A 93 -20.19 -21.30 12.84
N SER A 94 -19.98 -20.80 14.06
CA SER A 94 -19.15 -21.49 15.05
C SER A 94 -19.55 -21.17 16.49
N GLY A 95 -19.17 -22.07 17.41
CA GLY A 95 -19.45 -21.93 18.83
C GLY A 95 -20.89 -22.26 19.21
N GLU A 96 -21.28 -21.83 20.40
CA GLU A 96 -22.64 -22.05 20.93
C GLU A 96 -23.02 -20.91 21.87
N LEU A 97 -24.31 -20.56 21.91
CA LEU A 97 -24.88 -19.69 22.94
C LEU A 97 -25.93 -20.50 23.72
N SER A 98 -25.71 -20.70 25.02
CA SER A 98 -26.63 -21.45 25.88
C SER A 98 -26.92 -20.74 27.22
N TYR A 99 -28.20 -20.65 27.57
CA TYR A 99 -28.71 -20.09 28.83
C TYR A 99 -30.04 -20.75 29.20
N LYS A 100 -30.43 -20.69 30.48
CA LYS A 100 -31.75 -21.21 30.90
C LYS A 100 -32.85 -20.18 30.64
N ILE A 101 -34.07 -20.66 30.41
CA ILE A 101 -35.24 -19.80 30.12
C ILE A 101 -35.60 -18.83 31.25
N ASP A 102 -35.26 -19.16 32.49
CA ASP A 102 -35.45 -18.33 33.68
C ASP A 102 -34.24 -17.44 34.00
N GLU A 103 -33.23 -17.44 33.12
CA GLU A 103 -32.04 -16.60 33.23
C GLU A 103 -32.00 -15.55 32.13
N VAL A 104 -31.52 -14.36 32.49
CA VAL A 104 -31.17 -13.31 31.53
C VAL A 104 -29.65 -13.31 31.43
N PRO A 105 -29.04 -13.95 30.40
CA PRO A 105 -27.62 -13.78 30.13
C PRO A 105 -27.26 -12.34 29.82
N THR A 106 -26.00 -12.01 30.05
CA THR A 106 -25.39 -10.76 29.60
C THR A 106 -24.56 -11.02 28.35
N PHE A 107 -24.36 -9.98 27.55
CA PHE A 107 -23.43 -10.00 26.43
C PHE A 107 -22.32 -8.99 26.72
N PRO A 108 -21.23 -9.40 27.40
CA PRO A 108 -20.13 -8.50 27.71
C PRO A 108 -19.58 -7.84 26.46
N HIS A 109 -19.47 -8.60 25.37
CA HIS A 109 -18.88 -8.14 24.12
C HIS A 109 -19.63 -8.65 22.89
N VAL A 110 -19.77 -7.79 21.89
CA VAL A 110 -20.13 -8.15 20.53
C VAL A 110 -19.26 -7.35 19.57
N TYR A 111 -18.54 -8.05 18.70
CA TYR A 111 -17.58 -7.43 17.81
C TYR A 111 -17.94 -7.66 16.34
N TYR A 112 -17.76 -6.62 15.54
CA TYR A 112 -17.48 -6.76 14.12
C TYR A 112 -15.97 -6.59 13.94
N ALA A 113 -15.26 -7.71 13.75
CA ALA A 113 -13.81 -7.75 13.66
C ALA A 113 -13.39 -8.83 12.65
N PRO A 114 -13.49 -8.57 11.32
CA PRO A 114 -13.38 -9.60 10.28
C PRO A 114 -12.08 -10.40 10.30
N ASN A 115 -11.00 -9.79 10.76
CA ASN A 115 -9.68 -10.40 10.88
C ASN A 115 -9.48 -11.22 12.17
N TYR A 116 -10.43 -11.24 13.09
CA TYR A 116 -10.29 -11.86 14.40
C TYR A 116 -11.26 -13.02 14.57
N LYS A 117 -10.95 -13.93 15.49
CA LYS A 117 -11.79 -15.05 15.91
C LYS A 117 -11.64 -15.27 17.41
N TRP A 118 -12.59 -15.97 18.01
CA TRP A 118 -12.47 -16.42 19.40
C TRP A 118 -11.53 -17.62 19.51
N GLU A 119 -10.58 -17.56 20.43
CA GLU A 119 -9.71 -18.67 20.81
C GLU A 119 -9.38 -18.60 22.31
N ALA A 120 -9.68 -19.67 23.05
CA ALA A 120 -9.45 -19.73 24.51
C ALA A 120 -10.01 -18.52 25.30
N GLY A 121 -11.16 -17.99 24.86
CA GLY A 121 -11.83 -16.84 25.48
C GLY A 121 -11.18 -15.49 25.22
N LYS A 122 -10.30 -15.39 24.22
CA LYS A 122 -9.71 -14.14 23.74
C LYS A 122 -9.96 -13.97 22.25
N LEU A 123 -10.03 -12.73 21.80
CA LEU A 123 -9.96 -12.45 20.37
C LEU A 123 -8.51 -12.56 19.90
N VAL A 124 -8.30 -13.37 18.87
CA VAL A 124 -7.00 -13.58 18.23
C VAL A 124 -7.14 -13.37 16.72
N LEU A 125 -6.06 -12.96 16.06
CA LEU A 125 -6.05 -12.84 14.60
C LEU A 125 -6.27 -14.21 13.94
N LYS A 126 -7.04 -14.20 12.85
CA LYS A 126 -7.13 -15.33 11.92
C LYS A 126 -5.78 -15.54 11.24
N GLU A 127 -5.51 -16.78 10.84
CA GLU A 127 -4.28 -17.12 10.14
C GLU A 127 -4.12 -16.28 8.86
N GLY A 128 -2.92 -15.74 8.66
CA GLY A 128 -2.59 -14.87 7.51
C GLY A 128 -3.18 -13.45 7.57
N LYS A 129 -3.87 -13.06 8.65
CA LYS A 129 -4.38 -11.69 8.85
C LYS A 129 -3.44 -10.86 9.72
N VAL A 130 -3.45 -9.55 9.51
CA VAL A 130 -2.61 -8.59 10.23
C VAL A 130 -3.51 -7.56 10.93
N ALA A 131 -3.20 -7.22 12.18
CA ALA A 131 -3.93 -6.21 12.93
C ALA A 131 -3.92 -4.86 12.20
N GLY A 132 -5.01 -4.09 12.32
CA GLY A 132 -5.13 -2.78 11.67
C GLY A 132 -5.32 -2.79 10.15
N THR A 133 -5.49 -3.94 9.52
CA THR A 133 -5.85 -4.04 8.09
C THR A 133 -7.36 -4.15 7.84
N ASP A 134 -8.18 -4.17 8.90
CA ASP A 134 -9.65 -4.18 8.82
C ASP A 134 -10.26 -3.55 10.09
N GLU A 135 -11.57 -3.34 10.08
CA GLU A 135 -12.35 -2.77 11.18
C GLU A 135 -12.29 -3.64 12.45
N TYR A 136 -12.40 -2.98 13.61
CA TYR A 136 -12.49 -3.62 14.92
C TYR A 136 -13.54 -2.88 15.76
N ILE A 137 -14.82 -3.10 15.48
CA ILE A 137 -15.91 -2.35 16.09
C ILE A 137 -16.55 -3.16 17.21
N GLU A 138 -16.76 -2.53 18.36
CA GLU A 138 -17.52 -3.11 19.47
C GLU A 138 -18.93 -2.52 19.52
N GLY A 139 -19.93 -3.40 19.48
CA GLY A 139 -21.34 -3.06 19.60
C GLY A 139 -21.91 -3.41 20.97
N LYS A 140 -23.24 -3.49 21.04
CA LYS A 140 -23.98 -3.98 22.21
C LYS A 140 -24.96 -5.06 21.78
N ALA A 141 -25.19 -6.04 22.65
CA ALA A 141 -26.20 -7.06 22.43
C ALA A 141 -27.09 -7.24 23.66
N GLU A 142 -28.37 -7.49 23.42
CA GLU A 142 -29.37 -7.74 24.45
C GLU A 142 -30.38 -8.78 24.00
N ILE A 143 -30.99 -9.51 24.93
CA ILE A 143 -32.07 -10.45 24.61
C ILE A 143 -33.33 -9.65 24.31
N THR A 144 -34.10 -10.08 23.33
CA THR A 144 -35.44 -9.53 23.07
C THR A 144 -36.37 -9.78 24.27
N GLY A 145 -37.31 -8.87 24.51
CA GLY A 145 -38.23 -8.97 25.67
C GLY A 145 -39.11 -10.23 25.72
N ASN A 146 -39.23 -10.97 24.62
CA ASN A 146 -39.91 -12.27 24.55
C ASN A 146 -38.96 -13.48 24.72
N GLY A 147 -37.66 -13.28 24.93
CA GLY A 147 -36.66 -14.33 25.12
C GLY A 147 -36.36 -15.18 23.88
N GLN A 148 -36.82 -14.76 22.69
CA GLN A 148 -36.76 -15.56 21.46
C GLN A 148 -35.68 -15.10 20.47
N GLY A 149 -35.01 -13.98 20.73
CA GLY A 149 -33.98 -13.44 19.87
C GLY A 149 -32.92 -12.65 20.63
N ILE A 150 -31.87 -12.29 19.90
CA ILE A 150 -30.78 -11.43 20.37
C ILE A 150 -30.76 -10.22 19.46
N ASN A 151 -30.94 -9.03 20.03
CA ASN A 151 -30.77 -7.76 19.33
C ASN A 151 -29.31 -7.32 19.45
N VAL A 152 -28.62 -7.20 18.32
CA VAL A 152 -27.28 -6.63 18.24
C VAL A 152 -27.39 -5.24 17.64
N SER A 153 -26.79 -4.25 18.29
CA SER A 153 -26.80 -2.86 17.83
C SER A 153 -25.41 -2.27 17.86
N PHE A 154 -25.06 -1.60 16.76
CA PHE A 154 -23.86 -0.79 16.62
C PHE A 154 -24.17 0.71 16.58
N ALA A 155 -25.43 1.11 16.83
CA ALA A 155 -25.86 2.51 16.72
C ALA A 155 -25.08 3.48 17.63
N ASN A 156 -24.55 2.96 18.75
CA ASN A 156 -23.70 3.71 19.69
C ASN A 156 -22.28 3.14 19.77
N ALA A 157 -21.85 2.37 18.76
CA ALA A 157 -20.51 1.83 18.72
C ALA A 157 -19.49 2.95 18.53
N THR A 158 -18.54 3.08 19.45
CA THR A 158 -17.45 4.05 19.32
C THR A 158 -16.27 3.41 18.62
N ARG A 159 -15.89 3.93 17.45
CA ARG A 159 -14.60 3.58 16.85
C ARG A 159 -13.49 4.25 17.64
N ASN A 160 -12.78 3.49 18.47
CA ASN A 160 -11.65 3.97 19.26
C ASN A 160 -10.33 4.06 18.46
N TYR A 161 -10.46 4.18 17.14
CA TYR A 161 -9.36 4.28 16.18
C TYR A 161 -9.73 5.25 15.06
N SER A 162 -8.71 5.72 14.36
CA SER A 162 -8.85 6.41 13.08
C SER A 162 -8.73 5.43 11.91
N ARG A 163 -9.14 5.89 10.72
CA ARG A 163 -8.90 5.20 9.45
C ARG A 163 -7.96 6.02 8.60
N LEU A 164 -6.95 5.40 8.01
CA LEU A 164 -6.15 5.98 6.95
C LEU A 164 -6.56 5.35 5.62
N ARG A 165 -7.11 6.16 4.71
CA ARG A 165 -7.36 5.79 3.32
C ARG A 165 -6.16 6.22 2.48
N ILE A 166 -5.60 5.30 1.73
CA ILE A 166 -4.50 5.53 0.80
C ILE A 166 -5.06 5.43 -0.62
N ALA A 167 -5.03 6.53 -1.37
CA ALA A 167 -5.40 6.53 -2.78
C ALA A 167 -4.15 6.29 -3.63
N THR A 168 -4.15 5.25 -4.46
CA THR A 168 -3.01 4.76 -5.24
C THR A 168 -3.48 4.08 -6.54
N LEU A 169 -2.66 3.20 -7.11
CA LEU A 169 -2.98 2.38 -8.29
C LEU A 169 -4.10 1.38 -7.98
N PRO A 170 -5.08 1.16 -8.85
CA PRO A 170 -6.09 0.11 -8.69
C PRO A 170 -5.53 -1.31 -8.75
N ASN A 171 -6.02 -2.21 -7.88
CA ASN A 171 -5.68 -3.64 -7.85
C ASN A 171 -4.17 -3.94 -7.77
N GLU A 172 -3.39 -3.04 -7.18
CA GLU A 172 -1.94 -3.17 -7.10
C GLU A 172 -1.50 -3.40 -5.66
N GLN A 173 -0.41 -4.15 -5.51
CA GLN A 173 0.23 -4.33 -4.23
C GLN A 173 1.07 -3.10 -3.90
N ILE A 174 0.91 -2.59 -2.68
CA ILE A 174 1.72 -1.51 -2.13
C ILE A 174 2.30 -1.93 -0.79
N THR A 175 3.42 -1.31 -0.44
CA THR A 175 4.02 -1.42 0.88
C THR A 175 3.75 -0.15 1.65
N VAL A 176 3.35 -0.26 2.91
CA VAL A 176 3.10 0.89 3.78
C VAL A 176 3.93 0.73 5.04
N ASP A 177 4.96 1.56 5.15
CA ASP A 177 5.76 1.68 6.37
C ASP A 177 5.08 2.66 7.31
N THR A 178 4.84 2.24 8.55
CA THR A 178 4.27 3.09 9.59
C THR A 178 5.21 3.17 10.79
N GLU A 179 5.42 4.38 11.29
CA GLU A 179 6.14 4.64 12.54
C GLU A 179 5.17 5.07 13.64
N TYR A 180 5.31 4.51 14.83
CA TYR A 180 4.50 4.82 16.02
C TYR A 180 2.98 4.66 15.80
N PHE A 181 2.58 3.50 15.28
CA PHE A 181 1.19 3.18 14.96
C PHE A 181 0.61 2.17 15.96
N THR A 182 -0.61 2.41 16.45
CA THR A 182 -1.39 1.45 17.24
C THR A 182 -2.50 0.87 16.36
N PRO A 183 -2.37 -0.38 15.88
CA PRO A 183 -3.39 -1.02 15.05
C PRO A 183 -4.72 -1.18 15.79
N ALA A 184 -5.85 -1.11 15.07
CA ALA A 184 -7.16 -1.39 15.62
C ALA A 184 -7.23 -2.84 16.16
N GLY A 185 -7.78 -2.99 17.38
CA GLY A 185 -7.77 -4.25 18.13
C GLY A 185 -6.52 -4.48 18.98
N SER A 186 -5.53 -3.56 18.94
CA SER A 186 -4.34 -3.58 19.80
C SER A 186 -4.36 -2.44 20.82
N SER A 187 -3.72 -2.67 21.97
CA SER A 187 -3.42 -1.64 22.97
C SER A 187 -1.99 -1.10 22.87
N ASN A 188 -1.15 -1.70 22.02
CA ASN A 188 0.28 -1.41 21.94
C ASN A 188 0.59 -0.54 20.72
N THR A 189 1.35 0.53 20.93
CA THR A 189 1.95 1.31 19.85
C THR A 189 3.23 0.64 19.40
N GLU A 190 3.28 0.24 18.14
CA GLU A 190 4.46 -0.34 17.53
C GLU A 190 5.35 0.75 16.95
N THR A 191 6.67 0.62 17.13
CA THR A 191 7.63 1.62 16.63
C THR A 191 7.72 1.63 15.11
N LEU A 192 7.69 0.46 14.48
CA LEU A 192 7.73 0.31 13.03
C LEU A 192 6.91 -0.91 12.62
N ILE A 193 5.97 -0.74 11.70
CA ILE A 193 5.27 -1.85 11.04
C ILE A 193 5.35 -1.66 9.53
N ASN A 194 5.66 -2.73 8.82
CA ASN A 194 5.59 -2.79 7.36
C ASN A 194 4.34 -3.59 6.97
N TYR A 195 3.40 -2.92 6.29
CA TYR A 195 2.21 -3.56 5.76
C TYR A 195 2.35 -3.82 4.28
N THR A 196 1.98 -5.02 3.85
CA THR A 196 1.70 -5.31 2.44
C THR A 196 0.20 -5.24 2.23
N LEU A 197 -0.27 -4.24 1.49
CA LEU A 197 -1.69 -4.03 1.19
C LEU A 197 -1.93 -4.22 -0.31
N THR A 198 -3.17 -4.56 -0.67
CA THR A 198 -3.64 -4.55 -2.05
C THR A 198 -4.78 -3.56 -2.13
N SER A 199 -4.67 -2.59 -3.04
CA SER A 199 -5.71 -1.62 -3.27
C SER A 199 -6.92 -2.23 -3.97
N ASP A 200 -8.10 -1.64 -3.76
CA ASP A 200 -9.32 -2.03 -4.44
C ASP A 200 -9.35 -1.60 -5.92
N GLU A 201 -10.44 -1.93 -6.61
CA GLU A 201 -10.69 -1.55 -8.02
C GLU A 201 -10.68 -0.04 -8.29
N LYS A 202 -10.81 0.78 -7.23
CA LYS A 202 -10.77 2.25 -7.30
C LYS A 202 -9.42 2.81 -6.84
N GLY A 203 -8.46 1.95 -6.51
CA GLY A 203 -7.14 2.34 -6.03
C GLY A 203 -7.10 2.73 -4.54
N ASN A 204 -8.05 2.30 -3.71
CA ASN A 204 -8.02 2.57 -2.28
C ASN A 204 -7.45 1.39 -1.48
N ALA A 205 -6.54 1.68 -0.57
CA ALA A 205 -6.12 0.77 0.49
C ALA A 205 -6.40 1.41 1.86
N TYR A 206 -6.54 0.60 2.90
CA TYR A 206 -6.98 1.08 4.21
C TYR A 206 -6.11 0.55 5.34
N LEU A 207 -5.83 1.42 6.31
CA LEU A 207 -5.34 1.04 7.63
C LEU A 207 -6.28 1.58 8.70
N TYR A 208 -6.43 0.83 9.78
CA TYR A 208 -7.29 1.11 10.91
C TYR A 208 -6.45 1.10 12.18
N GLY A 209 -6.44 2.22 12.90
CA GLY A 209 -5.60 2.39 14.08
C GLY A 209 -5.37 3.85 14.40
N ASN A 210 -4.44 4.13 15.30
CA ASN A 210 -4.10 5.49 15.70
C ASN A 210 -2.62 5.77 15.48
N PHE A 211 -2.33 6.95 14.94
CA PHE A 211 -0.99 7.51 14.87
C PHE A 211 -0.83 8.51 16.00
N ILE A 212 0.31 8.47 16.69
CA ILE A 212 0.66 9.47 17.70
C ILE A 212 1.37 10.69 17.06
N ASN A 213 1.70 11.70 17.86
CA ASN A 213 2.46 12.85 17.39
C ASN A 213 3.82 12.44 16.78
N ASN A 214 4.17 13.03 15.64
CA ASN A 214 5.37 12.75 14.83
C ASN A 214 5.42 11.34 14.21
N SER A 215 4.30 10.63 14.14
CA SER A 215 4.22 9.39 13.37
C SER A 215 4.48 9.65 11.89
N VAL A 216 5.18 8.74 11.24
CA VAL A 216 5.48 8.81 9.81
C VAL A 216 4.80 7.66 9.10
N VAL A 217 4.23 7.95 7.93
CA VAL A 217 3.72 6.93 7.02
C VAL A 217 4.35 7.13 5.66
N THR A 218 4.97 6.08 5.13
CA THR A 218 5.54 6.06 3.78
C THR A 218 4.83 4.99 2.96
N VAL A 219 4.21 5.40 1.86
CA VAL A 219 3.58 4.50 0.90
C VAL A 219 4.57 4.26 -0.23
N LYS A 220 4.82 3.00 -0.55
CA LYS A 220 5.76 2.57 -1.58
C LYS A 220 5.07 1.72 -2.63
N TYR A 221 5.46 1.93 -3.88
CA TYR A 221 5.26 0.97 -4.96
C TYR A 221 6.56 0.21 -5.14
N ARG A 222 6.55 -1.08 -4.79
CA ARG A 222 7.78 -1.85 -4.56
C ARG A 222 8.63 -1.12 -3.51
N GLU A 223 9.85 -0.72 -3.88
CA GLU A 223 10.77 0.00 -3.00
C GLU A 223 10.75 1.52 -3.21
N ALA A 224 10.13 2.02 -4.29
CA ALA A 224 10.03 3.45 -4.53
C ALA A 224 8.94 4.09 -3.66
N ALA A 225 9.33 5.06 -2.85
CA ALA A 225 8.40 5.88 -2.08
C ALA A 225 7.53 6.71 -3.04
N LEU A 226 6.23 6.44 -3.03
CA LEU A 226 5.27 7.28 -3.72
C LEU A 226 5.02 8.54 -2.91
N THR A 227 4.78 8.42 -1.61
CA THR A 227 4.52 9.57 -0.74
C THR A 227 4.90 9.27 0.69
N THR A 228 5.31 10.31 1.42
CA THR A 228 5.60 10.25 2.86
C THR A 228 4.82 11.35 3.55
N HIS A 229 4.16 10.99 4.65
CA HIS A 229 3.41 11.92 5.48
C HIS A 229 3.85 11.82 6.93
N THR A 230 4.09 12.97 7.55
CA THR A 230 4.35 13.08 8.98
C THR A 230 3.14 13.70 9.66
N PHE A 231 2.54 12.96 10.60
CA PHE A 231 1.46 13.45 11.42
C PHE A 231 2.01 14.41 12.49
N SER A 232 1.66 15.68 12.40
CA SER A 232 2.06 16.72 13.37
C SER A 232 1.25 16.68 14.68
N GLN A 233 0.21 15.85 14.74
CA GLN A 233 -0.65 15.62 15.90
C GLN A 233 -1.17 14.18 15.86
N ALA A 234 -1.59 13.66 17.01
CA ALA A 234 -2.23 12.36 17.07
C ALA A 234 -3.54 12.34 16.27
N THR A 235 -3.84 11.20 15.65
CA THR A 235 -5.12 11.02 14.97
C THR A 235 -6.26 10.93 15.96
N GLU A 236 -7.42 11.42 15.57
CA GLU A 236 -8.63 11.37 16.38
C GLU A 236 -9.45 10.13 16.07
N ASN A 237 -10.03 9.56 17.12
CA ASN A 237 -10.94 8.42 17.04
C ASN A 237 -12.14 8.74 16.13
N ALA A 238 -12.59 7.72 15.40
CA ALA A 238 -13.69 7.79 14.44
C ALA A 238 -13.49 8.77 13.27
N LYS A 239 -12.28 9.33 13.08
CA LYS A 239 -11.96 10.13 11.89
C LYS A 239 -11.28 9.33 10.81
N SER A 240 -11.48 9.76 9.57
CA SER A 240 -10.76 9.25 8.40
C SER A 240 -9.78 10.29 7.87
N TYR A 241 -8.55 9.84 7.64
CA TYR A 241 -7.47 10.59 7.01
C TYR A 241 -7.26 10.05 5.60
N ALA A 242 -6.86 10.91 4.67
CA ALA A 242 -6.61 10.52 3.28
C ALA A 242 -5.16 10.85 2.93
N LEU A 243 -4.47 9.88 2.36
CA LEU A 243 -3.12 10.03 1.85
C LEU A 243 -3.12 9.84 0.33
N ASP A 244 -2.66 10.86 -0.37
CA ASP A 244 -2.58 10.87 -1.84
C ASP A 244 -1.25 10.26 -2.29
N ALA A 245 -1.31 9.02 -2.74
CA ALA A 245 -0.26 8.30 -3.45
C ALA A 245 -0.71 8.00 -4.90
N THR A 246 -1.62 8.82 -5.45
CA THR A 246 -2.24 8.54 -6.75
C THR A 246 -1.20 8.57 -7.87
N VAL A 247 -1.40 7.65 -8.82
CA VAL A 247 -0.58 7.53 -10.01
C VAL A 247 -1.50 7.69 -11.21
N ILE A 248 -1.12 8.57 -12.12
CA ILE A 248 -1.85 8.83 -13.36
C ILE A 248 -1.64 7.63 -14.27
N SER A 249 -2.71 6.92 -14.58
CA SER A 249 -2.70 5.88 -15.61
C SER A 249 -3.25 6.50 -16.89
N ALA A 250 -2.41 6.56 -17.93
CA ALA A 250 -2.76 7.11 -19.23
C ALA A 250 -2.27 6.14 -20.31
N ASN A 251 -3.11 5.87 -21.30
CA ASN A 251 -2.88 4.81 -22.30
C ASN A 251 -2.45 5.36 -23.66
N SER A 252 -2.26 6.68 -23.78
CA SER A 252 -1.76 7.34 -24.98
C SER A 252 -0.94 8.58 -24.65
N ALA A 253 -0.08 9.00 -25.58
CA ALA A 253 0.71 10.22 -25.47
C ALA A 253 -0.16 11.46 -25.19
N GLU A 254 -1.33 11.57 -25.84
CA GLU A 254 -2.25 12.71 -25.63
C GLU A 254 -2.82 12.73 -24.21
N GLU A 255 -3.26 11.57 -23.71
CA GLU A 255 -3.76 11.45 -22.33
C GLU A 255 -2.66 11.75 -21.30
N ILE A 256 -1.42 11.31 -21.56
CA ILE A 256 -0.27 11.59 -20.69
C ILE A 256 -0.06 13.10 -20.61
N LYS A 257 0.02 13.79 -21.75
CA LYS A 257 0.23 15.23 -21.81
C LYS A 257 -0.84 16.01 -21.06
N LEU A 258 -2.12 15.77 -21.38
CA LEU A 258 -3.25 16.45 -20.75
C LEU A 258 -3.31 16.21 -19.24
N ALA A 259 -3.03 14.98 -18.79
CA ALA A 259 -3.05 14.67 -17.37
C ALA A 259 -1.93 15.36 -16.58
N ILE A 260 -0.73 15.47 -17.17
CA ILE A 260 0.38 16.23 -16.58
C ILE A 260 0.02 17.71 -16.52
N GLU A 261 -0.42 18.30 -17.64
CA GLU A 261 -0.79 19.72 -17.73
C GLU A 261 -1.86 20.08 -16.69
N GLN A 262 -2.87 19.22 -16.49
CA GLN A 262 -3.89 19.43 -15.46
C GLN A 262 -3.29 19.43 -14.04
N LYS A 263 -2.40 18.48 -13.72
CA LYS A 263 -1.77 18.43 -12.39
C LYS A 263 -0.87 19.64 -12.14
N VAL A 264 -0.12 20.06 -13.14
CA VAL A 264 0.70 21.26 -13.09
C VAL A 264 -0.18 22.51 -12.89
N ALA A 265 -1.30 22.61 -13.62
CA ALA A 265 -2.27 23.68 -13.46
C ALA A 265 -2.91 23.71 -12.05
N ASP A 266 -3.06 22.54 -11.42
CA ASP A 266 -3.48 22.39 -10.02
C ASP A 266 -2.35 22.72 -9.00
N GLY A 267 -1.18 23.18 -9.47
CA GLY A 267 -0.02 23.54 -8.66
C GLY A 267 0.72 22.35 -8.09
N LYS A 268 0.59 21.15 -8.69
CA LYS A 268 1.28 19.94 -8.23
C LYS A 268 2.68 19.87 -8.83
N THR A 269 3.67 19.65 -7.96
CA THR A 269 5.07 19.47 -8.33
C THR A 269 5.48 17.99 -8.40
N THR A 270 4.79 17.12 -7.67
CA THR A 270 5.00 15.68 -7.76
C THR A 270 4.07 15.07 -8.80
N ILE A 271 4.66 14.50 -9.84
CA ILE A 271 3.95 13.88 -10.97
C ILE A 271 4.30 12.39 -10.99
N ARG A 272 3.29 11.52 -10.92
CA ARG A 272 3.48 10.06 -10.92
C ARG A 272 2.69 9.48 -12.08
N LEU A 273 3.37 8.79 -12.99
CA LEU A 273 2.79 8.21 -14.20
C LEU A 273 2.99 6.69 -14.20
N ASN A 274 1.94 5.97 -14.56
CA ASN A 274 1.99 4.55 -14.89
C ASN A 274 1.98 4.41 -16.41
N LEU A 275 3.10 3.98 -16.96
CA LEU A 275 3.31 3.83 -18.39
C LEU A 275 3.27 2.35 -18.79
N ALA A 276 2.85 2.07 -20.02
CA ALA A 276 2.94 0.73 -20.57
C ALA A 276 4.41 0.21 -20.51
N PRO A 277 4.63 -1.10 -20.31
CA PRO A 277 5.98 -1.67 -20.26
C PRO A 277 6.87 -1.32 -21.46
N ASN A 278 6.25 -1.15 -22.64
CA ASN A 278 6.87 -0.82 -23.92
C ASN A 278 6.66 0.64 -24.36
N ALA A 279 6.34 1.56 -23.44
CA ALA A 279 6.25 2.99 -23.73
C ALA A 279 7.51 3.48 -24.48
N GLY A 280 7.31 4.23 -25.54
CA GLY A 280 8.35 4.62 -26.49
C GLY A 280 8.36 6.11 -26.76
N THR A 281 8.94 6.51 -27.88
CA THR A 281 9.21 7.92 -28.22
C THR A 281 7.99 8.83 -28.06
N ASN A 282 6.79 8.39 -28.41
CA ASN A 282 5.60 9.23 -28.35
C ASN A 282 5.20 9.58 -26.91
N GLU A 283 5.22 8.61 -26.01
CA GLU A 283 4.88 8.81 -24.59
C GLU A 283 5.90 9.74 -23.92
N PHE A 284 7.20 9.54 -24.19
CA PHE A 284 8.25 10.38 -23.63
C PHE A 284 8.26 11.80 -24.23
N ASN A 285 7.93 11.97 -25.50
CA ASN A 285 7.73 13.28 -26.11
C ASN A 285 6.56 14.03 -25.45
N ALA A 286 5.45 13.35 -25.18
CA ALA A 286 4.32 13.95 -24.48
C ALA A 286 4.69 14.43 -23.06
N ILE A 287 5.50 13.65 -22.33
CA ILE A 287 6.03 14.06 -21.02
C ILE A 287 6.85 15.35 -21.14
N ARG A 288 7.76 15.41 -22.11
CA ARG A 288 8.58 16.61 -22.36
C ARG A 288 7.73 17.82 -22.69
N GLU A 289 6.84 17.70 -23.67
CA GLU A 289 5.97 18.80 -24.10
C GLU A 289 5.10 19.32 -22.95
N ALA A 290 4.61 18.43 -22.08
CA ALA A 290 3.80 18.83 -20.92
C ALA A 290 4.58 19.66 -19.88
N PHE A 291 5.91 19.62 -19.89
CA PHE A 291 6.78 20.34 -18.96
C PHE A 291 7.44 21.59 -19.56
N GLU A 292 7.24 21.88 -20.84
CA GLU A 292 7.96 22.94 -21.56
C GLU A 292 7.75 24.34 -20.96
N MET A 293 6.57 24.61 -20.40
CA MET A 293 6.20 25.92 -19.81
C MET A 293 6.18 25.90 -18.28
N VAL A 294 6.77 24.88 -17.66
CA VAL A 294 6.79 24.71 -16.21
C VAL A 294 8.07 25.30 -15.64
N GLN A 295 7.97 25.86 -14.43
CA GLN A 295 9.12 26.47 -13.76
C GLN A 295 10.27 25.47 -13.58
N ASP A 296 11.48 25.91 -13.91
CA ASP A 296 12.72 25.14 -13.83
C ASP A 296 12.94 24.48 -12.45
N GLY A 297 13.40 23.24 -12.45
CA GLY A 297 13.78 22.52 -11.23
C GLY A 297 12.66 22.38 -10.19
N THR A 298 11.40 22.28 -10.61
CA THR A 298 10.25 22.16 -9.70
C THR A 298 9.57 20.80 -9.68
N ILE A 299 9.78 19.94 -10.68
CA ILE A 299 9.03 18.69 -10.85
C ILE A 299 9.80 17.47 -10.34
N ASP A 300 9.14 16.73 -9.45
CA ASP A 300 9.54 15.38 -9.03
C ASP A 300 8.72 14.36 -9.84
N LEU A 301 9.38 13.67 -10.78
CA LEU A 301 8.73 12.73 -11.69
C LEU A 301 8.93 11.28 -11.21
N THR A 302 7.86 10.51 -11.11
CA THR A 302 7.92 9.06 -10.91
C THR A 302 7.32 8.35 -12.11
N LEU A 303 8.09 7.47 -12.76
CA LEU A 303 7.62 6.65 -13.88
C LEU A 303 7.60 5.17 -13.46
N ILE A 304 6.41 4.60 -13.37
CA ILE A 304 6.23 3.18 -13.08
C ILE A 304 5.73 2.43 -14.31
N GLY A 305 5.81 1.10 -14.29
CA GLY A 305 5.36 0.22 -15.38
C GLY A 305 6.36 0.07 -16.54
N CYS A 306 6.90 1.18 -17.07
CA CYS A 306 7.87 1.16 -18.19
C CYS A 306 9.17 0.42 -17.84
N LYS A 307 9.69 -0.38 -18.78
CA LYS A 307 10.91 -1.20 -18.57
C LYS A 307 12.19 -0.57 -19.08
N GLU A 308 12.07 0.40 -19.98
CA GLU A 308 13.18 1.11 -20.59
C GLU A 308 12.84 2.60 -20.70
N ILE A 309 13.82 3.46 -20.41
CA ILE A 309 13.80 4.84 -20.94
C ILE A 309 14.51 4.78 -22.30
N PRO A 310 13.82 5.04 -23.42
CA PRO A 310 14.39 4.86 -24.75
C PRO A 310 15.51 5.86 -25.01
N ALA A 311 16.30 5.60 -26.04
CA ALA A 311 17.30 6.55 -26.51
C ALA A 311 16.66 7.93 -26.78
N ASN A 312 17.26 8.98 -26.23
CA ASN A 312 16.76 10.35 -26.22
C ASN A 312 15.38 10.58 -25.56
N GLY A 313 14.84 9.62 -24.80
CA GLY A 313 13.47 9.69 -24.27
C GLY A 313 13.18 10.98 -23.51
N LEU A 314 13.99 11.31 -22.51
CA LEU A 314 13.90 12.54 -21.71
C LEU A 314 15.09 13.48 -21.99
N ASN A 315 15.63 13.45 -23.21
CA ASN A 315 16.73 14.32 -23.62
C ASN A 315 16.29 15.78 -23.67
N ASN A 316 16.99 16.67 -22.97
CA ASN A 316 16.70 18.10 -22.87
C ASN A 316 17.67 18.99 -23.68
N GLN A 317 18.43 18.44 -24.62
CA GLN A 317 19.38 19.22 -25.44
C GLN A 317 18.70 20.33 -26.25
N ALA A 318 17.47 20.10 -26.70
CA ALA A 318 16.66 21.08 -27.41
C ALA A 318 15.83 21.99 -26.47
N GLY A 319 15.99 21.82 -25.14
CA GLY A 319 15.10 22.38 -24.14
C GLY A 319 13.77 21.62 -24.00
N GLY A 320 12.90 22.17 -23.15
CA GLY A 320 11.53 21.69 -22.93
C GLY A 320 11.35 20.76 -21.71
N LEU A 321 12.42 20.41 -21.01
CA LEU A 321 12.37 19.61 -19.77
C LEU A 321 13.16 20.26 -18.63
N GLU A 322 13.26 21.59 -18.62
CA GLU A 322 13.96 22.36 -17.57
C GLU A 322 13.31 22.20 -16.19
N ALA A 323 12.02 21.88 -16.17
CA ALA A 323 11.26 21.69 -14.94
C ALA A 323 11.68 20.45 -14.14
N LEU A 324 12.34 19.46 -14.76
CA LEU A 324 12.65 18.19 -14.12
C LEU A 324 13.73 18.34 -13.05
N LYS A 325 13.34 18.14 -11.79
CA LYS A 325 14.21 18.22 -10.60
C LYS A 325 14.67 16.86 -10.12
N SER A 326 13.77 15.87 -10.09
CA SER A 326 14.10 14.51 -9.67
C SER A 326 13.34 13.49 -10.49
N ILE A 327 13.92 12.29 -10.64
CA ILE A 327 13.26 11.18 -11.33
C ILE A 327 13.39 9.86 -10.55
N THR A 328 12.26 9.17 -10.38
CA THR A 328 12.18 7.84 -9.74
C THR A 328 11.64 6.80 -10.70
N LEU A 329 12.39 5.71 -10.89
CA LEU A 329 12.22 4.70 -11.94
C LEU A 329 12.21 3.27 -11.34
N PRO A 330 11.19 2.87 -10.56
CA PRO A 330 11.16 1.59 -9.86
C PRO A 330 11.05 0.37 -10.79
N ASP A 331 10.61 0.55 -12.03
CA ASP A 331 10.37 -0.54 -12.98
C ASP A 331 11.40 -0.66 -14.10
N VAL A 332 12.20 0.39 -14.28
CA VAL A 332 13.12 0.52 -15.39
C VAL A 332 14.32 -0.39 -15.14
N THR A 333 14.66 -1.18 -16.15
CA THR A 333 15.81 -2.08 -16.14
C THR A 333 16.92 -1.60 -17.08
N LYS A 334 16.57 -0.75 -18.06
CA LYS A 334 17.47 -0.21 -19.07
C LYS A 334 17.28 1.28 -19.29
N ILE A 335 18.38 2.02 -19.37
CA ILE A 335 18.39 3.44 -19.72
C ILE A 335 19.17 3.59 -21.04
N GLY A 336 18.51 4.12 -22.07
CA GLY A 336 19.05 4.25 -23.41
C GLY A 336 20.05 5.39 -23.59
N LYS A 337 20.64 5.45 -24.79
CA LYS A 337 21.65 6.45 -25.16
C LYS A 337 21.06 7.86 -25.06
N TYR A 338 21.75 8.75 -24.35
CA TYR A 338 21.31 10.13 -24.08
C TYR A 338 19.91 10.26 -23.48
N ALA A 339 19.42 9.25 -22.75
CA ALA A 339 18.05 9.21 -22.26
C ALA A 339 17.66 10.40 -21.36
N LEU A 340 18.56 10.92 -20.53
CA LEU A 340 18.38 12.09 -19.65
C LEU A 340 19.44 13.17 -19.93
N TYR A 341 19.88 13.27 -21.19
CA TYR A 341 20.92 14.20 -21.60
C TYR A 341 20.49 15.66 -21.43
N PHE A 342 21.36 16.54 -20.94
CA PHE A 342 21.09 17.98 -20.72
C PHE A 342 19.95 18.32 -19.75
N CYS A 343 19.53 17.39 -18.88
CA CYS A 343 18.62 17.73 -17.78
C CYS A 343 19.38 18.53 -16.71
N VAL A 344 19.63 19.82 -16.95
CA VAL A 344 20.57 20.64 -16.18
C VAL A 344 20.14 20.83 -14.72
N HIS A 345 18.83 20.87 -14.45
CA HIS A 345 18.21 21.03 -13.13
C HIS A 345 17.92 19.70 -12.41
N LEU A 346 18.26 18.56 -13.01
CA LEU A 346 18.05 17.25 -12.40
C LEU A 346 19.04 17.05 -11.25
N GLU A 347 18.53 17.01 -10.02
CA GLU A 347 19.29 16.87 -8.77
C GLU A 347 19.42 15.40 -8.32
N GLU A 348 18.40 14.57 -8.57
CA GLU A 348 18.35 13.18 -8.09
C GLU A 348 17.77 12.19 -9.11
N ILE A 349 18.45 11.06 -9.27
CA ILE A 349 17.99 9.91 -10.04
C ILE A 349 17.87 8.71 -9.09
N CYS A 350 16.68 8.13 -8.96
CA CYS A 350 16.43 6.91 -8.21
C CYS A 350 15.97 5.78 -9.15
N ALA A 351 16.88 4.90 -9.57
CA ALA A 351 16.61 3.84 -10.53
C ALA A 351 17.11 2.47 -10.01
N PRO A 352 16.49 1.97 -8.92
CA PRO A 352 17.05 0.88 -8.12
C PRO A 352 17.09 -0.48 -8.83
N ASN A 353 16.38 -0.65 -9.94
CA ASN A 353 16.32 -1.89 -10.71
C ASN A 353 17.05 -1.81 -12.07
N VAL A 354 17.71 -0.68 -12.35
CA VAL A 354 18.47 -0.52 -13.58
C VAL A 354 19.71 -1.41 -13.55
N SER A 355 19.86 -2.21 -14.60
CA SER A 355 21.00 -3.11 -14.80
C SER A 355 21.79 -2.80 -16.08
N ALA A 356 21.20 -2.03 -17.00
CA ALA A 356 21.85 -1.61 -18.24
C ALA A 356 21.72 -0.11 -18.49
N ILE A 357 22.83 0.54 -18.83
CA ILE A 357 22.88 1.99 -19.11
C ILE A 357 23.73 2.22 -20.35
N ASP A 358 23.22 2.99 -21.29
CA ASP A 358 23.91 3.30 -22.53
C ASP A 358 24.60 4.68 -22.50
N GLU A 359 25.34 4.96 -23.55
CA GLU A 359 26.23 6.10 -23.71
C GLU A 359 25.58 7.45 -23.36
N GLY A 360 26.26 8.23 -22.52
CA GLY A 360 25.86 9.61 -22.18
C GLY A 360 24.46 9.75 -21.57
N ALA A 361 23.90 8.67 -21.01
CA ALA A 361 22.56 8.67 -20.45
C ALA A 361 22.29 9.84 -19.47
N PHE A 362 23.28 10.25 -18.69
CA PHE A 362 23.20 11.32 -17.69
C PHE A 362 24.16 12.49 -17.98
N ALA A 363 24.63 12.61 -19.23
CA ALA A 363 25.56 13.66 -19.57
C ALA A 363 24.90 15.05 -19.50
N GLU A 364 25.65 16.06 -19.06
CA GLU A 364 25.19 17.44 -18.86
C GLU A 364 24.08 17.64 -17.80
N CYS A 365 23.88 16.69 -16.89
CA CYS A 365 23.06 16.89 -15.67
C CYS A 365 23.85 17.65 -14.61
N ARG A 366 23.92 18.99 -14.74
CA ARG A 366 24.87 19.85 -13.99
C ARG A 366 24.57 19.98 -12.50
N GLU A 367 23.31 19.89 -12.10
CA GLU A 367 22.87 19.97 -10.69
C GLU A 367 22.72 18.60 -10.02
N LEU A 368 23.09 17.51 -10.72
CA LEU A 368 22.96 16.15 -10.21
C LEU A 368 23.87 15.92 -9.00
N ARG A 369 23.25 15.50 -7.89
CA ARG A 369 23.90 15.29 -6.59
C ARG A 369 23.72 13.88 -6.06
N LYS A 370 22.69 13.16 -6.51
CA LYS A 370 22.42 11.81 -6.02
C LYS A 370 21.94 10.88 -7.12
N VAL A 371 22.52 9.69 -7.17
CA VAL A 371 22.17 8.66 -8.14
C VAL A 371 22.07 7.32 -7.43
N THR A 372 20.93 6.64 -7.56
CA THR A 372 20.72 5.27 -7.06
C THR A 372 20.55 4.34 -8.25
N LEU A 373 21.37 3.30 -8.34
CA LEU A 373 21.35 2.30 -9.40
C LEU A 373 21.27 0.88 -8.82
N GLY A 374 20.68 -0.03 -9.60
CA GLY A 374 20.63 -1.46 -9.29
C GLY A 374 21.96 -2.18 -9.50
N GLU A 375 21.88 -3.50 -9.67
CA GLU A 375 23.04 -4.32 -10.04
C GLU A 375 23.34 -4.14 -11.53
N LEU A 376 24.32 -3.29 -11.85
CA LEU A 376 24.75 -3.02 -13.23
C LEU A 376 25.50 -4.21 -13.82
N THR A 377 25.10 -4.61 -15.02
CA THR A 377 25.64 -5.76 -15.77
C THR A 377 26.05 -5.43 -17.21
N ASP A 378 25.49 -4.39 -17.83
CA ASP A 378 25.88 -3.90 -19.17
C ASP A 378 25.90 -2.36 -19.19
N VAL A 379 27.08 -1.75 -19.13
CA VAL A 379 27.22 -0.29 -19.20
C VAL A 379 28.05 0.10 -20.42
N LYS A 380 27.55 1.05 -21.20
CA LYS A 380 28.23 1.58 -22.39
C LYS A 380 28.48 3.07 -22.20
N GLY A 381 29.68 3.51 -22.54
CA GLY A 381 30.09 4.90 -22.36
C GLY A 381 30.83 5.45 -23.56
N ASP A 382 30.81 6.77 -23.64
CA ASP A 382 31.42 7.52 -24.73
C ASP A 382 32.94 7.47 -24.59
N TYR A 383 33.59 6.82 -25.57
CA TYR A 383 35.03 6.76 -25.69
C TYR A 383 35.60 8.05 -26.29
N GLU A 384 34.95 8.59 -27.32
CA GLU A 384 35.47 9.71 -28.12
C GLU A 384 35.63 10.97 -27.28
N HIS A 385 34.72 11.16 -26.32
CA HIS A 385 34.74 12.30 -25.41
C HIS A 385 35.04 11.90 -23.96
N GLY A 386 35.45 10.66 -23.68
CA GLY A 386 35.85 10.22 -22.33
C GLY A 386 34.79 10.34 -21.22
N GLY A 387 33.53 10.63 -21.58
CA GLY A 387 32.48 10.99 -20.64
C GLY A 387 31.71 9.83 -20.02
N GLY A 388 31.92 8.60 -20.50
CA GLY A 388 31.19 7.45 -19.97
C GLY A 388 29.67 7.62 -20.09
N ILE A 389 28.97 7.45 -18.96
CA ILE A 389 27.52 7.71 -18.84
C ILE A 389 27.19 9.13 -18.32
N PHE A 390 28.19 9.91 -17.87
CA PHE A 390 28.02 11.23 -17.23
C PHE A 390 28.59 12.43 -18.02
N GLY A 391 29.25 12.21 -19.17
CA GLY A 391 29.77 13.27 -20.07
C GLY A 391 31.17 13.81 -19.72
N TYR A 392 31.74 14.62 -20.64
CA TYR A 392 33.12 15.14 -20.61
C TYR A 392 33.33 16.30 -19.63
N ASP A 393 32.35 17.19 -19.47
CA ASP A 393 32.40 18.34 -18.56
C ASP A 393 31.89 17.97 -17.16
N SER A 394 32.46 16.91 -16.60
CA SER A 394 32.05 16.31 -15.33
C SER A 394 32.45 17.13 -14.09
N TYR A 395 32.29 18.46 -14.11
CA TYR A 395 32.61 19.39 -13.01
C TYR A 395 31.87 19.07 -11.70
N SER A 396 30.99 18.06 -11.69
CA SER A 396 30.17 17.69 -10.56
C SER A 396 30.13 16.19 -10.21
N ILE A 397 30.86 15.27 -10.88
CA ILE A 397 30.81 13.84 -10.45
C ILE A 397 31.35 13.70 -9.02
N GLU A 398 32.37 14.48 -8.67
CA GLU A 398 32.89 14.56 -7.30
C GLU A 398 31.89 15.14 -6.28
N ASN A 399 30.74 15.66 -6.74
CA ASN A 399 29.62 16.13 -5.93
C ASN A 399 28.44 15.14 -5.92
N ILE A 400 28.52 14.02 -6.65
CA ILE A 400 27.47 13.00 -6.70
C ILE A 400 27.69 11.95 -5.61
N ASP A 401 26.66 11.74 -4.81
CA ASP A 401 26.50 10.57 -3.95
C ASP A 401 25.88 9.44 -4.77
N LEU A 402 26.65 8.35 -4.93
CA LEU A 402 26.23 7.18 -5.69
C LEU A 402 25.83 6.05 -4.73
N GLU A 403 24.60 5.58 -4.84
CA GLU A 403 24.10 4.40 -4.14
C GLU A 403 23.97 3.23 -5.12
N LEU A 404 24.62 2.12 -4.79
CA LEU A 404 24.63 0.89 -5.58
C LEU A 404 24.00 -0.26 -4.81
N SER A 405 23.51 -1.26 -5.54
CA SER A 405 23.09 -2.53 -4.97
C SER A 405 24.21 -3.17 -4.12
N GLU A 406 23.85 -3.81 -3.00
CA GLU A 406 24.78 -4.62 -2.20
C GLU A 406 25.42 -5.77 -3.00
N LYS A 407 24.78 -6.15 -4.12
CA LYS A 407 25.23 -7.19 -5.03
C LYS A 407 26.11 -6.65 -6.16
N GLN A 408 26.38 -5.34 -6.23
CA GLN A 408 27.21 -4.81 -7.31
C GLN A 408 28.58 -5.52 -7.35
N ARG A 409 28.98 -5.92 -8.56
CA ARG A 409 30.30 -6.51 -8.83
C ARG A 409 31.26 -5.45 -9.32
N ILE A 410 32.57 -5.71 -9.13
CA ILE A 410 33.61 -4.89 -9.75
C ILE A 410 33.40 -4.93 -11.27
N MET A 411 33.41 -3.77 -11.90
CA MET A 411 33.17 -3.62 -13.34
C MET A 411 34.51 -3.48 -14.08
N THR A 412 34.75 -4.30 -15.09
CA THR A 412 35.93 -4.21 -15.95
C THR A 412 35.59 -3.56 -17.27
N MET A 413 36.45 -2.63 -17.71
CA MET A 413 36.29 -1.90 -18.96
C MET A 413 37.04 -2.57 -20.10
N GLU A 414 36.35 -2.78 -21.22
CA GLU A 414 36.94 -3.11 -22.51
C GLU A 414 36.51 -2.07 -23.56
N ARG A 415 37.34 -1.85 -24.57
CA ARG A 415 36.98 -1.01 -25.71
C ARG A 415 36.45 -1.88 -26.85
N ILE A 416 35.18 -1.71 -27.19
CA ILE A 416 34.49 -2.46 -28.25
C ILE A 416 33.79 -1.46 -29.16
N ASP A 417 34.02 -1.54 -30.47
CA ASP A 417 33.41 -0.67 -31.49
C ASP A 417 33.43 0.82 -31.11
N ASP A 418 34.62 1.32 -30.75
CA ASP A 418 34.84 2.72 -30.34
C ASP A 418 33.96 3.20 -29.16
N ARG A 419 33.60 2.29 -28.26
CA ARG A 419 32.93 2.61 -26.99
C ARG A 419 33.62 1.94 -25.82
N TYR A 420 33.49 2.54 -24.65
CA TYR A 420 33.80 1.86 -23.40
C TYR A 420 32.64 0.92 -23.05
N CYS A 421 32.94 -0.35 -22.82
CA CYS A 421 31.99 -1.35 -22.38
C CYS A 421 32.44 -1.89 -21.02
N TRP A 422 31.63 -1.67 -19.99
CA TRP A 422 31.87 -2.22 -18.68
C TRP A 422 30.98 -3.43 -18.43
N THR A 423 31.60 -4.52 -17.98
CA THR A 423 30.94 -5.77 -17.61
C THR A 423 31.37 -6.22 -16.22
N PRO A 424 30.51 -6.93 -15.47
CA PRO A 424 30.79 -7.34 -14.10
C PRO A 424 31.78 -8.51 -14.07
N THR A 425 32.63 -8.51 -13.04
CA THR A 425 33.45 -9.66 -12.66
C THR A 425 32.73 -10.53 -11.62
N ASP A 426 33.34 -11.64 -11.20
CA ASP A 426 32.80 -12.48 -10.13
C ASP A 426 32.97 -11.87 -8.73
N LYS A 427 33.75 -10.80 -8.58
CA LYS A 427 34.11 -10.22 -7.27
C LYS A 427 33.17 -9.09 -6.88
N LEU A 428 32.75 -9.08 -5.62
CA LEU A 428 31.96 -7.98 -5.04
C LEU A 428 32.72 -6.66 -5.11
N TYR A 429 31.99 -5.60 -5.43
CA TYR A 429 32.51 -4.24 -5.43
C TYR A 429 32.69 -3.71 -4.00
N MET A 430 31.74 -3.98 -3.10
CA MET A 430 31.85 -3.61 -1.69
C MET A 430 33.10 -4.25 -1.06
N GLY A 431 33.94 -3.43 -0.44
CA GLY A 431 35.22 -3.85 0.15
C GLY A 431 36.40 -3.91 -0.83
N SER A 432 36.21 -3.52 -2.10
CA SER A 432 37.29 -3.37 -3.07
C SER A 432 38.10 -2.08 -2.84
N PRO A 433 39.30 -1.96 -3.44
CA PRO A 433 40.04 -0.69 -3.49
C PRO A 433 39.22 0.43 -4.14
N ASP A 434 38.47 0.12 -5.20
CA ASP A 434 37.64 1.10 -5.92
C ASP A 434 36.54 1.64 -5.02
N TYR A 435 35.87 0.77 -4.25
CA TYR A 435 34.91 1.20 -3.21
C TYR A 435 35.54 2.12 -2.17
N THR A 436 36.72 1.79 -1.67
CA THR A 436 37.45 2.60 -0.68
C THR A 436 37.83 3.97 -1.24
N ASN A 437 38.19 4.03 -2.52
CA ASN A 437 38.55 5.24 -3.24
C ASN A 437 37.35 5.99 -3.80
N LYS A 438 36.11 5.51 -3.54
CA LYS A 438 34.87 6.08 -4.09
C LYS A 438 34.91 6.16 -5.63
N SER A 439 35.54 5.16 -6.25
CA SER A 439 35.69 5.08 -7.70
C SER A 439 34.78 4.00 -8.29
N PHE A 440 34.03 4.34 -9.33
CA PHE A 440 33.18 3.40 -10.05
C PHE A 440 33.18 3.74 -11.54
N LEU A 441 33.29 2.71 -12.40
CA LEU A 441 33.42 2.84 -13.86
C LEU A 441 34.57 3.79 -14.31
N GLY A 442 35.62 3.91 -13.48
CA GLY A 442 36.75 4.82 -13.75
C GLY A 442 36.51 6.29 -13.37
N MET A 443 35.39 6.60 -12.72
CA MET A 443 35.03 7.94 -12.25
C MET A 443 35.07 7.99 -10.72
N THR A 444 35.35 9.16 -10.12
CA THR A 444 35.45 9.34 -8.66
C THR A 444 34.29 10.19 -8.15
N PHE A 445 33.55 9.67 -7.17
CA PHE A 445 32.31 10.25 -6.64
C PHE A 445 32.52 10.92 -5.27
N ASN A 446 31.57 11.76 -4.84
CA ASN A 446 31.58 12.36 -3.50
C ASN A 446 31.56 11.28 -2.41
N SER A 447 30.63 10.33 -2.57
CA SER A 447 30.50 9.14 -1.75
C SER A 447 29.94 7.99 -2.58
N ILE A 448 30.26 6.76 -2.16
CA ILE A 448 29.63 5.56 -2.69
C ILE A 448 29.16 4.70 -1.53
N THR A 449 27.88 4.33 -1.55
CA THR A 449 27.29 3.39 -0.60
C THR A 449 26.85 2.12 -1.33
N CYS A 450 26.98 0.99 -0.64
CA CYS A 450 26.42 -0.28 -1.06
C CYS A 450 25.48 -0.72 0.07
N GLY A 451 24.18 -0.79 -0.20
CA GLY A 451 23.21 -0.99 0.89
C GLY A 451 21.77 -0.69 0.52
N GLY A 452 21.50 -0.23 -0.70
CA GLY A 452 20.16 -0.24 -1.25
C GLY A 452 19.63 -1.68 -1.25
N LYS A 453 18.65 -1.96 -0.39
CA LYS A 453 17.92 -3.24 -0.38
C LYS A 453 16.95 -3.23 -1.56
N PHE A 454 17.46 -3.33 -2.78
CA PHE A 454 16.67 -3.32 -4.00
C PHE A 454 17.02 -4.53 -4.87
#